data_AF-A0A2T3G7F9-F1
#
_entry.id   AF-A0A2T3G7F9-F1
#
_cell.length_a   1.000
_cell.length_b   1.000
_cell.length_c   1.000
_cell.angle_alpha   90.00
_cell.angle_beta   90.00
_cell.angle_gamma   90.00
#
_symmetry.space_group_name_H-M   'P 1'
#
loop_
_entity.id
_entity.type
_entity.pdbx_description
1 polymer ?
#
loop_
_entity_poly.entity_id
_entity_poly.type
_entity_poly.pdbx_seq_one_letter_code
_entity_poly.pdbx_strand_id
1 'polypeptide(L)'
;RRSVWMTVVCAVFAVYCLFPFVYLLINATKTQADFTSTFGLGFGRTFALWDNIVTVFTYQDGIFGRWLVNTLLYVVVGAGGATLLAIMGGYALAKFRFPGR
;
A
#
# COMPACT_ATOMS: atom_id res chain seq x y z
N ARG A 1 6.03 33.55 -8.10
CA ARG A 1 6.41 33.61 -6.67
C ARG A 1 5.97 32.32 -6.01
N ARG A 2 6.85 31.57 -5.33
CA ARG A 2 6.47 30.34 -4.64
C ARG A 2 5.60 30.69 -3.43
N SER A 3 4.41 30.12 -3.36
CA SER A 3 3.51 30.28 -2.23
C SER A 3 4.05 29.47 -1.04
N VAL A 4 4.68 30.16 -0.09
CA VAL A 4 5.19 29.55 1.16
C VAL A 4 4.04 28.89 1.90
N TRP A 5 2.86 29.52 1.91
CA TRP A 5 1.64 28.97 2.49
C TRP A 5 1.21 27.64 1.88
N MET A 6 1.12 27.54 0.54
CA MET A 6 0.80 26.28 -0.13
C MET A 6 1.86 25.21 0.15
N THR A 7 3.13 25.60 0.24
CA THR A 7 4.22 24.66 0.55
C THR A 7 4.05 24.09 1.96
N VAL A 8 3.73 24.93 2.95
CA VAL A 8 3.46 24.49 4.34
C VAL A 8 2.24 23.58 4.40
N VAL A 9 1.14 23.95 3.73
CA VAL A 9 -0.07 23.13 3.68
C VAL A 9 0.23 21.76 3.08
N CYS A 10 0.90 21.70 1.92
CA CYS A 10 1.31 20.43 1.32
C CYS A 10 2.22 19.61 2.22
N ALA A 11 3.15 20.24 2.95
CA ALA A 11 4.03 19.55 3.88
C ALA A 11 3.24 18.92 5.05
N VAL A 12 2.26 19.63 5.61
CA VAL A 12 1.38 19.10 6.66
C VAL A 12 0.59 17.90 6.15
N PHE A 13 0.00 17.98 4.95
CA PHE A 13 -0.69 16.85 4.33
C PHE A 13 0.24 15.66 4.10
N ALA A 14 1.47 15.91 3.63
CA ALA A 14 2.45 14.84 3.43
C ALA A 14 2.79 14.14 4.76
N VAL A 15 3.03 14.90 5.83
CA VAL A 15 3.29 14.32 7.16
C VAL A 15 2.10 13.50 7.64
N TYR A 16 0.88 14.01 7.47
CA TYR A 16 -0.34 13.29 7.84
C TYR A 16 -0.50 11.97 7.07
N CYS A 17 -0.26 11.97 5.75
CA CYS A 17 -0.32 10.77 4.92
C CYS A 17 0.79 9.75 5.27
N LEU A 18 1.97 10.21 5.67
CA LEU A 18 3.11 9.35 6.00
C LEU A 18 3.08 8.81 7.45
N PHE A 19 2.43 9.53 8.35
CA PHE A 19 2.29 9.15 9.76
C PHE A 19 1.83 7.70 9.98
N PRO A 20 0.76 7.18 9.34
CA PRO A 20 0.33 5.80 9.54
C PRO A 20 1.38 4.77 9.09
N PHE A 21 2.18 5.08 8.08
CA PHE A 21 3.25 4.19 7.62
C PHE A 21 4.41 4.14 8.62
N VAL A 22 4.80 5.29 9.20
CA VAL A 22 5.82 5.33 10.26
C VAL A 22 5.34 4.55 11.49
N TYR A 23 4.07 4.74 11.87
CA TYR A 23 3.45 3.97 12.95
C TYR A 23 3.48 2.47 12.65
N LEU A 24 3.10 2.05 11.44
CA LEU A 24 3.14 0.64 11.04
C LEU A 24 4.57 0.07 11.09
N LEU A 25 5.56 0.79 10.57
CA LEU A 25 6.96 0.37 10.57
C LEU A 25 7.49 0.14 11.99
N ILE A 26 7.22 1.07 12.91
CA ILE A 26 7.63 0.95 14.31
C ILE A 26 6.94 -0.25 14.96
N ASN A 27 5.64 -0.42 14.75
CA ASN A 27 4.91 -1.52 15.39
C ASN A 27 5.22 -2.89 14.80
N ALA A 28 5.60 -2.97 13.52
CA ALA A 28 6.09 -4.20 12.91
C ALA A 28 7.40 -4.73 13.55
N THR A 29 8.18 -3.86 14.21
CA THR A 29 9.39 -4.26 14.94
C THR A 29 9.12 -4.79 16.34
N LYS A 30 7.89 -4.67 16.86
CA LYS A 30 7.54 -5.03 18.24
C LYS A 30 7.04 -6.47 18.34
N THR A 31 7.23 -7.07 19.51
CA THR A 31 6.50 -8.27 19.91
C THR A 31 5.05 -7.92 20.28
N GLN A 32 4.17 -8.93 20.35
CA GLN A 32 2.76 -8.72 20.75
C GLN A 32 2.62 -8.11 22.16
N ALA A 33 3.51 -8.44 23.08
CA ALA A 33 3.54 -7.86 24.43
C ALA A 33 4.06 -6.42 24.45
N ASP A 34 5.06 -6.10 23.61
CA ASP A 34 5.57 -4.73 23.48
C ASP A 34 4.57 -3.80 22.77
N PHE A 35 3.72 -4.36 21.90
CA PHE A 35 2.66 -3.62 21.21
C PHE A 35 1.62 -3.03 22.18
N THR A 36 1.25 -3.77 23.23
CA THR A 36 0.24 -3.33 24.23
C THR A 36 0.84 -2.58 25.41
N SER A 37 2.13 -2.78 25.71
CA SER A 37 2.77 -2.21 26.91
C SER A 37 3.63 -0.97 26.65
N THR A 38 3.97 -0.66 25.39
CA THR A 38 4.86 0.46 25.04
C THR A 38 4.12 1.60 24.35
N PHE A 39 4.64 2.82 24.44
CA PHE A 39 4.13 3.98 23.70
C PHE A 39 3.97 3.66 22.20
N GLY A 40 2.84 4.08 21.59
CA GLY A 40 2.44 3.69 20.24
C GLY A 40 3.45 4.06 19.13
N LEU A 41 4.19 5.17 19.31
CA LEU A 41 5.27 5.61 18.42
C LEU A 41 6.68 5.30 18.96
N GLY A 42 6.80 4.70 20.14
CA GLY A 42 8.08 4.28 20.70
C GLY A 42 8.48 2.89 20.21
N PHE A 43 9.77 2.60 20.17
CA PHE A 43 10.26 1.23 19.93
C PHE A 43 9.98 0.34 21.13
N GLY A 44 9.71 -0.96 20.88
CA GLY A 44 9.56 -1.96 21.93
C GLY A 44 10.88 -2.24 22.65
N ARG A 45 10.82 -3.01 23.74
CA ARG A 45 12.03 -3.46 24.46
C ARG A 45 12.82 -4.49 23.66
N THR A 46 12.15 -5.19 22.75
CA THR A 46 12.72 -6.23 21.89
C THR A 46 12.47 -5.92 20.42
N PHE A 47 13.45 -6.22 19.56
CA PHE A 47 13.36 -6.07 18.11
C PHE A 47 13.01 -7.41 17.47
N ALA A 48 11.77 -7.59 17.02
CA ALA A 48 11.21 -8.85 16.53
C ALA A 48 10.79 -8.79 15.05
N LEU A 49 11.35 -7.85 14.27
CA LEU A 49 10.94 -7.63 12.87
C LEU A 49 11.05 -8.91 12.03
N TRP A 50 12.18 -9.61 12.12
CA TRP A 50 12.42 -10.82 11.32
C TRP A 50 11.48 -11.96 11.73
N ASP A 51 11.30 -12.18 13.03
CA ASP A 51 10.41 -13.21 13.56
C ASP A 51 8.96 -12.94 13.15
N ASN A 52 8.52 -11.67 13.16
CA ASN A 52 7.20 -11.27 12.69
C ASN A 52 7.02 -11.56 11.19
N ILE A 53 8.04 -11.29 10.36
CA ILE A 53 8.01 -11.61 8.92
C ILE A 53 7.89 -13.12 8.71
N VAL A 54 8.75 -13.91 9.36
CA VAL A 54 8.72 -15.38 9.26
C VAL A 54 7.35 -15.90 9.69
N THR A 55 6.81 -15.39 10.79
CA THR A 55 5.48 -15.78 11.31
C THR A 55 4.39 -15.55 10.27
N VAL A 56 4.38 -14.41 9.56
CA VAL A 56 3.40 -14.13 8.50
C VAL A 56 3.48 -15.17 7.37
N PHE A 57 4.68 -15.59 6.98
CA PHE A 57 4.87 -16.54 5.88
C PHE A 57 4.77 -18.02 6.30
N THR A 58 4.84 -18.34 7.59
CA THR A 58 4.65 -19.71 8.11
C THR A 58 3.26 -19.93 8.70
N TYR A 59 2.50 -18.84 8.93
CA TYR A 59 1.14 -18.91 9.48
C TYR A 59 0.23 -19.81 8.63
N GLN A 60 -0.43 -20.78 9.28
CA GLN A 60 -1.32 -21.76 8.66
C GLN A 60 -0.71 -22.40 7.39
N ASP A 61 0.47 -23.01 7.54
CA ASP A 61 1.22 -23.64 6.43
C ASP A 61 1.56 -22.66 5.28
N GLY A 62 1.72 -21.38 5.61
CA GLY A 62 2.04 -20.32 4.65
C GLY A 62 0.85 -19.85 3.80
N ILE A 63 -0.36 -19.88 4.37
CA ILE A 63 -1.59 -19.42 3.70
C ILE A 63 -1.48 -17.99 3.16
N PHE A 64 -0.74 -17.12 3.85
CA PHE A 64 -0.50 -15.74 3.43
C PHE A 64 0.15 -15.67 2.04
N GLY A 65 1.12 -16.55 1.74
CA GLY A 65 1.76 -16.61 0.43
C GLY A 65 0.75 -16.95 -0.67
N ARG A 66 -0.19 -17.86 -0.40
CA ARG A 66 -1.27 -18.19 -1.33
C ARG A 66 -2.22 -17.01 -1.54
N TRP A 67 -2.59 -16.29 -0.48
CA TRP A 67 -3.42 -15.07 -0.61
C TRP A 67 -2.72 -13.97 -1.41
N LEU A 68 -1.42 -13.79 -1.21
CA LEU A 68 -0.61 -12.84 -1.97
C LEU A 68 -0.61 -13.18 -3.46
N VAL A 69 -0.37 -14.45 -3.81
CA VAL A 69 -0.41 -14.92 -5.20
C VAL A 69 -1.80 -14.74 -5.80
N ASN A 70 -2.87 -15.10 -5.08
CA ASN A 70 -4.24 -14.88 -5.55
C ASN A 70 -4.52 -13.41 -5.85
N THR A 71 -4.09 -12.51 -4.95
CA THR A 71 -4.26 -11.07 -5.13
C THR A 71 -3.50 -10.56 -6.35
N LEU A 72 -2.24 -11.00 -6.53
CA LEU A 72 -1.45 -10.65 -7.70
C LEU A 72 -2.11 -11.14 -8.99
N LEU A 73 -2.60 -12.37 -9.03
CA LEU A 73 -3.33 -12.90 -10.18
C LEU A 73 -4.59 -12.07 -10.49
N TYR A 74 -5.38 -11.74 -9.47
CA TYR A 74 -6.59 -10.92 -9.65
C TYR A 74 -6.26 -9.52 -10.16
N VAL A 75 -5.21 -8.88 -9.65
CA VAL A 75 -4.78 -7.55 -10.10
C VAL A 75 -4.27 -7.60 -11.53
N VAL A 76 -3.43 -8.58 -11.89
CA VAL A 76 -2.89 -8.71 -13.25
C VAL A 76 -3.99 -8.95 -14.27
N VAL A 77 -4.90 -9.89 -14.00
CA VAL A 77 -6.00 -10.20 -14.91
C VAL A 77 -7.00 -9.05 -14.98
N GLY A 78 -7.39 -8.50 -13.82
CA GLY A 78 -8.38 -7.43 -13.74
C GLY A 78 -7.88 -6.10 -14.30
N ALA A 79 -6.80 -5.56 -13.75
CA ALA A 79 -6.24 -4.29 -14.19
C ALA A 79 -5.65 -4.38 -15.60
N GLY A 80 -4.99 -5.49 -15.93
CA GLY A 80 -4.46 -5.73 -17.26
C GLY A 80 -5.59 -5.83 -18.30
N GLY A 81 -6.63 -6.63 -18.02
CA GLY A 81 -7.81 -6.74 -18.88
C GLY A 81 -8.54 -5.41 -19.06
N ALA A 82 -8.78 -4.68 -17.97
CA ALA A 82 -9.41 -3.36 -18.02
C ALA A 82 -8.58 -2.35 -18.85
N THR A 83 -7.25 -2.38 -18.69
CA THR A 83 -6.34 -1.51 -19.44
C THR A 83 -6.36 -1.83 -20.93
N LEU A 84 -6.36 -3.12 -21.30
CA LEU A 84 -6.47 -3.54 -22.71
C LEU A 84 -7.78 -3.07 -23.33
N LEU A 85 -8.91 -3.26 -22.63
CA LEU A 85 -10.22 -2.79 -23.08
C LEU A 85 -10.26 -1.25 -23.21
N ALA A 86 -9.69 -0.53 -22.25
CA ALA A 86 -9.61 0.92 -22.27
C ALA A 86 -8.77 1.44 -23.45
N ILE A 87 -7.65 0.78 -23.77
CA ILE A 87 -6.81 1.14 -24.92
C ILE A 87 -7.57 0.88 -26.23
N MET A 88 -8.26 -0.25 -26.37
CA MET A 88 -9.04 -0.54 -27.58
C MET A 88 -10.17 0.47 -27.79
N GLY A 89 -10.93 0.79 -26.75
CA GLY A 89 -11.99 1.80 -26.80
C GLY A 89 -11.44 3.21 -27.08
N GLY A 90 -10.35 3.58 -26.39
CA GLY A 90 -9.65 4.85 -26.60
C GLY A 90 -9.10 4.98 -28.02
N TYR A 91 -8.51 3.93 -28.58
CA TYR A 91 -8.03 3.92 -29.96
C TYR A 91 -9.16 4.08 -30.97
N ALA A 92 -10.28 3.38 -30.77
CA ALA A 92 -11.44 3.49 -31.66
C ALA A 92 -12.01 4.92 -31.67
N LEU A 93 -12.14 5.54 -30.48
CA LEU A 93 -12.56 6.93 -30.31
C LEU A 93 -11.55 7.94 -30.86
N ALA A 94 -10.26 7.65 -30.81
CA ALA A 94 -9.22 8.52 -31.34
C ALA A 94 -9.11 8.47 -32.87
N LYS A 95 -9.25 7.28 -33.48
CA LYS A 95 -8.91 7.07 -34.90
C LYS A 95 -10.08 7.16 -35.88
N PHE A 96 -11.27 6.67 -35.51
CA PHE A 96 -12.40 6.64 -36.45
C PHE A 96 -13.14 7.99 -36.46
N ARG A 97 -14.37 8.11 -36.98
CA ARG A 97 -15.30 9.20 -36.66
C ARG A 97 -16.62 8.55 -36.27
N PHE A 98 -17.12 8.80 -35.06
CA PHE A 98 -18.42 8.30 -34.60
C PHE A 98 -19.37 9.50 -34.47
N PRO A 99 -20.64 9.37 -34.88
CA PRO A 99 -21.64 10.39 -34.59
C PRO A 99 -21.87 10.44 -33.07
N GLY A 100 -21.66 11.61 -32.46
CA GLY A 100 -21.80 11.83 -31.02
C GLY A 100 -20.51 11.74 -30.19
N ARG A 101 -19.33 11.88 -30.82
CA ARG A 101 -18.08 12.19 -30.10
C ARG A 101 -17.97 13.67 -29.78
#